data_AF-A0A9P4URE6-F1
#
_entry.id   AF-A0A9P4URE6-F1
#
_cell.length_a   1.000
_cell.length_b   1.000
_cell.length_c   1.000
_cell.angle_alpha   90.00
_cell.angle_beta   90.00
_cell.angle_gamma   90.00
#
_symmetry.space_group_name_H-M   'P 1'
#
loop_
_entity.id
_entity.type
_entity.pdbx_description
1 polymer ?
#
loop_
_entity_poly.entity_id
_entity_poly.type
_entity_poly.pdbx_seq_one_letter_code
_entity_poly.pdbx_strand_id
1 'polypeptide(L)'
;MKFAAALTTLLTAATSLAAPSSTTDLSKREITSLQSHSEGLTIHERAHLATLESRAAPTLNTSRSYLLHTSLKPHQPKKSRFNDLYLYSYHTGAGLGDAVLTPNSTVASKGFLNGTNITSPTGKKFYNQEFDLGGDFPWALVPAPYTIEYTAWQPVRINAGQGVVDEYSGFFINGTGLQWSTAPESEASRNLFGGWIVCEWWHPDIGTTAGPAPQLFFRWNYASTIKLPSSCADVNLVPEYI
;
A
#
# COMPACT_ATOMS: atom_id res chain seq x y z
N MET A 1 -32.26 14.52 48.14
CA MET A 1 -31.28 15.62 48.26
C MET A 1 -31.34 16.43 46.97
N LYS A 2 -31.55 17.74 47.10
CA LYS A 2 -31.69 18.73 46.03
C LYS A 2 -30.31 19.07 45.46
N PHE A 3 -30.19 19.22 44.14
CA PHE A 3 -29.40 20.30 43.54
C PHE A 3 -30.04 20.69 42.20
N ALA A 4 -30.35 21.98 42.08
CA ALA A 4 -30.81 22.68 40.90
C ALA A 4 -29.89 23.90 40.69
N ALA A 5 -29.48 24.14 39.45
CA ALA A 5 -29.03 25.42 38.85
C ALA A 5 -28.64 25.09 37.39
N ALA A 6 -29.36 25.50 36.33
CA ALA A 6 -29.66 26.84 35.80
C ALA A 6 -28.54 27.42 34.90
N LEU A 7 -28.99 28.18 33.89
CA LEU A 7 -28.32 29.01 32.86
C LEU A 7 -27.90 28.33 31.54
N THR A 8 -28.05 28.94 30.35
CA THR A 8 -28.89 30.04 29.83
C THR A 8 -28.68 30.02 28.30
N THR A 9 -29.76 30.23 27.56
CA THR A 9 -29.80 30.43 26.10
C THR A 9 -29.10 31.73 25.68
N LEU A 10 -28.38 31.74 24.56
CA LEU A 10 -28.37 32.90 23.66
C LEU A 10 -28.10 32.50 22.21
N LEU A 11 -29.02 32.94 21.36
CA LEU A 11 -29.10 32.82 19.91
C LEU A 11 -28.64 34.17 19.34
N THR A 12 -27.80 34.19 18.30
CA THR A 12 -27.90 35.23 17.25
C THR A 12 -27.14 34.83 15.98
N ALA A 13 -27.84 34.99 14.85
CA ALA A 13 -27.34 34.89 13.49
C ALA A 13 -27.12 36.29 12.88
N ALA A 14 -26.70 36.30 11.61
CA ALA A 14 -26.63 37.41 10.64
C ALA A 14 -25.26 38.12 10.57
N THR A 15 -24.72 38.56 9.42
CA THR A 15 -25.28 38.79 8.08
C THR A 15 -24.14 38.95 7.05
N SER A 16 -24.42 38.58 5.80
CA SER A 16 -23.98 39.15 4.51
C SER A 16 -23.05 40.39 4.51
N LEU A 17 -22.02 40.37 3.66
CA LEU A 17 -21.64 41.56 2.86
C LEU A 17 -21.12 41.19 1.46
N ALA A 18 -21.60 41.98 0.50
CA ALA A 18 -21.40 41.88 -0.94
C ALA A 18 -20.04 42.43 -1.41
N ALA A 19 -19.69 42.07 -2.65
CA ALA A 19 -18.55 42.57 -3.42
C ALA A 19 -18.64 44.06 -3.78
N PRO A 20 -17.50 44.64 -4.19
CA PRO A 20 -17.50 45.65 -5.25
C PRO A 20 -16.62 45.25 -6.44
N SER A 21 -17.11 45.64 -7.61
CA SER A 21 -16.45 45.62 -8.92
C SER A 21 -15.49 46.80 -9.09
N SER A 22 -14.47 46.65 -9.95
CA SER A 22 -14.25 47.47 -11.16
C SER A 22 -12.76 47.68 -11.54
N THR A 23 -12.49 47.34 -12.81
CA THR A 23 -11.70 48.07 -13.83
C THR A 23 -10.17 48.19 -13.78
N THR A 24 -9.59 47.93 -14.97
CA THR A 24 -8.31 48.35 -15.62
C THR A 24 -7.43 47.13 -15.99
N ASP A 25 -6.83 46.97 -17.16
CA ASP A 25 -6.78 47.75 -18.41
C ASP A 25 -6.24 46.89 -19.58
N LEU A 26 -6.72 47.21 -20.79
CA LEU A 26 -6.19 47.00 -22.16
C LEU A 26 -5.07 45.97 -22.45
N SER A 27 -5.29 45.07 -23.42
CA SER A 27 -5.00 45.39 -24.84
C SER A 27 -4.86 44.15 -25.75
N LYS A 28 -5.34 44.33 -27.00
CA LYS A 28 -4.91 43.71 -28.27
C LYS A 28 -5.58 42.42 -28.80
N ARG A 29 -6.30 42.66 -29.92
CA ARG A 29 -6.41 41.87 -31.17
C ARG A 29 -7.49 40.78 -31.19
N GLU A 30 -8.64 41.09 -31.81
CA GLU A 30 -8.97 40.81 -33.23
C GLU A 30 -9.15 39.31 -33.52
N ILE A 31 -10.40 38.83 -33.53
CA ILE A 31 -10.95 38.04 -34.64
C ILE A 31 -12.38 38.52 -34.87
N THR A 32 -12.54 39.20 -35.98
CA THR A 32 -13.78 39.79 -36.50
C THR A 32 -14.65 38.70 -37.12
N SER A 33 -15.95 38.78 -36.84
CA SER A 33 -17.08 38.44 -37.72
C SER A 33 -17.17 37.02 -38.28
N LEU A 34 -18.24 36.31 -37.93
CA LEU A 34 -19.31 35.97 -38.88
C LEU A 34 -20.55 35.55 -38.08
N GLN A 35 -21.56 36.41 -38.06
CA GLN A 35 -22.89 36.13 -37.52
C GLN A 35 -23.92 36.37 -38.63
N SER A 36 -24.98 35.56 -38.59
CA SER A 36 -26.20 35.54 -39.42
C SER A 36 -26.06 34.85 -40.78
N HIS A 37 -26.75 33.73 -40.95
CA HIS A 37 -28.04 33.68 -41.65
C HIS A 37 -28.82 32.47 -41.10
N SER A 38 -30.01 32.73 -40.56
CA SER A 38 -31.00 31.70 -40.24
C SER A 38 -31.96 31.57 -41.42
N GLU A 39 -32.14 30.38 -41.96
CA GLU A 39 -33.39 29.93 -42.58
C GLU A 39 -33.35 28.39 -42.64
N GLY A 40 -34.44 27.77 -42.19
CA GLY A 40 -34.42 26.44 -41.58
C GLY A 40 -34.41 25.23 -42.52
N LEU A 41 -34.09 24.07 -41.93
CA LEU A 41 -34.72 22.79 -42.29
C LEU A 41 -34.55 21.77 -41.15
N THR A 42 -35.48 20.83 -41.13
CA THR A 42 -35.96 19.91 -40.10
C THR A 42 -35.07 18.70 -39.77
N ILE A 43 -35.18 18.24 -38.51
CA ILE A 43 -35.23 16.86 -37.96
C ILE A 43 -34.24 15.80 -38.51
N HIS A 44 -33.53 15.17 -37.57
CA HIS A 44 -32.46 14.14 -37.69
C HIS A 44 -31.13 14.74 -38.17
N GLU A 45 -30.11 14.90 -37.34
CA GLU A 45 -29.33 13.82 -36.72
C GLU A 45 -28.45 14.42 -35.61
N ARG A 46 -28.57 13.91 -34.39
CA ARG A 46 -27.71 14.33 -33.27
C ARG A 46 -26.31 13.76 -33.50
N ALA A 47 -25.35 14.61 -33.88
CA ALA A 47 -23.94 14.26 -33.77
C ALA A 47 -23.58 14.15 -32.28
N HIS A 48 -23.63 12.92 -31.77
CA HIS A 48 -23.09 12.58 -30.46
C HIS A 48 -21.56 12.74 -30.51
N LEU A 49 -21.08 13.81 -29.88
CA LEU A 49 -19.69 13.90 -29.43
C LEU A 49 -19.48 12.80 -28.39
N ALA A 50 -18.94 11.66 -28.82
CA ALA A 50 -18.44 10.62 -27.94
C ALA A 50 -17.08 11.07 -27.40
N THR A 51 -17.05 11.48 -26.13
CA THR A 51 -15.82 11.62 -25.36
C THR A 51 -15.18 10.23 -25.24
N LEU A 52 -14.05 10.02 -25.88
CA LEU A 52 -13.21 8.84 -25.66
C LEU A 52 -12.57 8.96 -24.27
N GLU A 53 -13.24 8.46 -23.24
CA GLU A 53 -12.56 8.11 -22.00
C GLU A 53 -11.62 6.94 -22.31
N SER A 54 -10.32 7.23 -22.39
CA SER A 54 -9.28 6.21 -22.32
C SER A 54 -9.28 5.61 -20.92
N ARG A 55 -10.14 4.63 -20.67
CA ARG A 55 -9.94 3.70 -19.57
C ARG A 55 -8.75 2.83 -19.94
N ALA A 56 -7.59 3.15 -19.39
CA ALA A 56 -6.49 2.19 -19.35
C ALA A 56 -7.03 0.93 -18.66
N ALA A 57 -7.12 -0.16 -19.42
CA ALA A 57 -7.38 -1.47 -18.82
C ALA A 57 -6.26 -1.75 -17.80
N PRO A 58 -6.54 -2.38 -16.65
CA PRO A 58 -5.47 -2.86 -15.79
C PRO A 58 -4.54 -3.72 -16.64
N THR A 59 -3.26 -3.34 -16.70
CA THR A 59 -2.26 -4.13 -17.37
C THR A 59 -2.22 -5.49 -16.67
N LEU A 60 -2.52 -6.55 -17.42
CA LEU A 60 -2.44 -7.91 -16.88
C LEU A 60 -1.01 -8.13 -16.37
N ASN A 61 -0.90 -8.54 -15.11
CA ASN A 61 0.39 -8.79 -14.47
C ASN A 61 1.15 -9.87 -15.24
N THR A 62 2.39 -9.58 -15.65
CA THR A 62 3.25 -10.50 -16.42
C THR A 62 4.34 -11.16 -15.58
N SER A 63 4.37 -10.93 -14.27
CA SER A 63 5.34 -11.58 -13.40
C SER A 63 4.85 -12.99 -13.03
N ARG A 64 5.79 -13.94 -13.00
CA ARG A 64 5.53 -15.32 -12.60
C ARG A 64 5.04 -15.33 -11.15
N SER A 65 3.93 -16.00 -10.88
CA SER A 65 3.41 -16.18 -9.52
C SER A 65 4.36 -17.01 -8.65
N TYR A 66 4.33 -16.77 -7.34
CA TYR A 66 5.13 -17.49 -6.35
C TYR A 66 4.44 -17.50 -4.98
N LEU A 67 4.86 -18.42 -4.12
CA LEU A 67 4.60 -18.34 -2.68
C LEU A 67 5.79 -17.69 -1.99
N LEU A 68 5.56 -16.81 -1.04
CA LEU A 68 6.64 -16.26 -0.21
C LEU A 68 6.82 -17.13 1.03
N HIS A 69 8.02 -17.63 1.27
CA HIS A 69 8.34 -18.43 2.44
C HIS A 69 9.61 -17.92 3.14
N THR A 70 9.74 -18.21 4.43
CA THR A 70 10.91 -17.77 5.20
C THR A 70 12.11 -18.67 5.00
N SER A 71 13.28 -18.06 4.92
CA SER A 71 14.56 -18.74 5.10
C SER A 71 15.29 -18.10 6.28
N LEU A 72 15.54 -18.88 7.33
CA LEU A 72 16.15 -18.39 8.56
C LEU A 72 17.59 -17.93 8.30
N LYS A 73 17.92 -16.70 8.72
CA LYS A 73 19.31 -16.21 8.61
C LYS A 73 20.25 -16.98 9.56
N PRO A 74 21.52 -17.18 9.18
CA PRO A 74 22.48 -17.93 10.00
C PRO A 74 22.72 -17.29 11.37
N HIS A 75 23.33 -18.04 12.28
CA HIS A 75 23.73 -17.60 13.63
C HIS A 75 22.58 -17.27 14.60
N GLN A 76 21.43 -17.93 14.43
CA GLN A 76 20.25 -17.77 15.30
C GLN A 76 19.87 -19.09 15.99
N PRO A 77 20.55 -19.47 17.10
CA PRO A 77 20.33 -20.76 17.75
C PRO A 77 18.90 -20.89 18.28
N LYS A 78 18.32 -22.10 18.17
CA LYS A 78 16.95 -22.42 18.63
C LYS A 78 15.84 -21.62 17.93
N LYS A 79 16.09 -21.17 16.69
CA LYS A 79 15.12 -20.42 15.85
C LYS A 79 14.66 -21.18 14.61
N SER A 80 14.98 -22.48 14.48
CA SER A 80 14.61 -23.30 13.31
C SER A 80 13.11 -23.33 13.02
N ARG A 81 12.26 -23.13 14.03
CA ARG A 81 10.80 -23.01 13.89
C ARG A 81 10.32 -21.83 13.03
N PHE A 82 11.18 -20.84 12.77
CA PHE A 82 10.90 -19.71 11.89
C PHE A 82 11.38 -19.91 10.45
N ASN A 83 11.93 -21.09 10.15
CA ASN A 83 12.31 -21.46 8.79
C ASN A 83 11.13 -22.12 8.07
N ASP A 84 11.03 -21.87 6.77
CA ASP A 84 10.07 -22.52 5.87
C ASP A 84 8.59 -22.28 6.25
N LEU A 85 8.29 -21.05 6.68
CA LEU A 85 6.92 -20.62 6.94
C LEU A 85 6.43 -19.79 5.76
N TYR A 86 5.26 -20.14 5.24
CA TYR A 86 4.64 -19.53 4.08
C TYR A 86 3.72 -18.38 4.50
N LEU A 87 3.83 -17.26 3.78
CA LEU A 87 3.08 -16.05 4.03
C LEU A 87 1.61 -16.19 3.57
N TYR A 88 0.68 -15.77 4.41
CA TYR A 88 -0.73 -15.62 4.06
C TYR A 88 -1.35 -14.37 4.70
N SER A 89 -2.50 -13.95 4.17
CA SER A 89 -3.28 -12.85 4.74
C SER A 89 -4.21 -13.33 5.84
N TYR A 90 -4.00 -12.84 7.07
CA TYR A 90 -4.93 -13.04 8.18
C TYR A 90 -5.93 -11.88 8.22
N HIS A 91 -7.20 -12.16 7.94
CA HIS A 91 -8.25 -11.15 7.87
C HIS A 91 -8.49 -10.48 9.24
N THR A 92 -8.25 -9.18 9.30
CA THR A 92 -8.49 -8.35 10.50
C THR A 92 -9.68 -7.41 10.34
N GLY A 93 -10.19 -7.26 9.12
CA GLY A 93 -11.37 -6.46 8.80
C GLY A 93 -11.53 -6.30 7.29
N ALA A 94 -12.61 -5.63 6.87
CA ALA A 94 -12.91 -5.45 5.44
C ALA A 94 -11.75 -4.74 4.72
N GLY A 95 -11.14 -5.45 3.75
CA GLY A 95 -9.98 -4.95 3.00
C GLY A 95 -8.68 -4.88 3.79
N LEU A 96 -8.65 -5.40 5.02
CA LEU A 96 -7.51 -5.36 5.93
C LEU A 96 -7.03 -6.77 6.30
N GLY A 97 -5.73 -6.98 6.23
CA GLY A 97 -5.10 -8.21 6.65
C GLY A 97 -3.72 -7.97 7.23
N ASP A 98 -3.37 -8.75 8.26
CA ASP A 98 -1.99 -8.81 8.74
C ASP A 98 -1.25 -9.93 8.01
N ALA A 99 0.04 -9.72 7.74
CA ALA A 99 0.89 -10.69 7.08
C ALA A 99 1.34 -11.75 8.11
N VAL A 100 0.70 -12.93 8.07
CA VAL A 100 0.95 -14.05 9.00
C VAL A 100 1.64 -15.17 8.25
N LEU A 101 2.35 -16.05 8.95
CA LEU A 101 3.06 -17.17 8.35
C LEU A 101 2.66 -18.50 8.99
N THR A 102 2.68 -19.54 8.18
CA THR A 102 2.28 -20.89 8.57
C THR A 102 3.15 -21.94 7.88
N PRO A 103 3.43 -23.11 8.49
CA PRO A 103 4.14 -24.19 7.79
C PRO A 103 3.30 -24.81 6.65
N ASN A 104 1.99 -24.52 6.57
CA ASN A 104 1.13 -25.07 5.54
C ASN A 104 1.13 -24.22 4.26
N SER A 105 1.89 -24.66 3.24
CA SER A 105 1.94 -23.98 1.95
C SER A 105 0.60 -23.94 1.20
N THR A 106 -0.36 -24.81 1.50
CA THR A 106 -1.64 -24.85 0.77
C THR A 106 -2.56 -23.67 1.07
N VAL A 107 -2.34 -22.97 2.19
CA VAL A 107 -3.10 -21.76 2.57
C VAL A 107 -2.32 -20.47 2.27
N ALA A 108 -1.11 -20.59 1.72
CA ALA A 108 -0.26 -19.47 1.39
C ALA A 108 -0.89 -18.56 0.34
N SER A 109 -0.70 -17.25 0.49
CA SER A 109 -1.16 -16.28 -0.50
C SER A 109 -0.26 -16.33 -1.74
N LYS A 110 -0.87 -16.48 -2.91
CA LYS A 110 -0.16 -16.48 -4.20
C LYS A 110 0.29 -15.05 -4.53
N GLY A 111 1.58 -14.80 -4.41
CA GLY A 111 2.18 -13.50 -4.64
C GLY A 111 2.66 -13.33 -6.07
N PHE A 112 2.81 -12.06 -6.48
CA PHE A 112 3.41 -11.65 -7.74
C PHE A 112 3.95 -10.22 -7.63
N LEU A 113 4.85 -9.81 -8.52
CA LEU A 113 5.33 -8.44 -8.60
C LEU A 113 4.54 -7.66 -9.65
N ASN A 114 3.86 -6.60 -9.24
CA ASN A 114 3.20 -5.69 -10.15
C ASN A 114 4.09 -4.50 -10.51
N GLY A 115 4.06 -4.10 -11.78
CA GLY A 115 4.92 -3.04 -12.29
C GLY A 115 4.57 -1.68 -11.70
N THR A 116 5.58 -0.85 -11.46
CA THR A 116 5.40 0.56 -11.11
C THR A 116 6.21 1.43 -12.08
N ASN A 117 5.97 2.74 -12.05
CA ASN A 117 6.81 3.70 -12.79
C ASN A 117 8.08 4.09 -12.03
N ILE A 118 8.33 3.49 -10.87
CA ILE A 118 9.43 3.85 -9.97
C ILE A 118 10.73 3.21 -10.42
N THR A 119 11.74 4.05 -10.66
CA THR A 119 13.09 3.62 -11.06
C THR A 119 14.13 4.42 -10.28
N SER A 120 15.15 3.76 -9.75
CA SER A 120 16.28 4.46 -9.10
C SER A 120 17.08 5.30 -10.10
N PRO A 121 17.95 6.23 -9.63
CA PRO A 121 18.92 6.93 -10.48
C PRO A 121 19.84 5.99 -11.29
N THR A 122 20.03 4.75 -10.81
CA THR A 122 20.85 3.73 -11.48
C THR A 122 20.09 2.87 -12.50
N GLY A 123 18.81 3.16 -12.76
CA GLY A 123 17.97 2.41 -13.70
C GLY A 123 17.32 1.14 -13.13
N LYS A 124 17.54 0.80 -11.86
CA LYS A 124 16.84 -0.30 -11.19
C LYS A 124 15.34 0.00 -11.04
N LYS A 125 14.49 -0.90 -11.55
CA LYS A 125 13.03 -0.84 -11.43
C LYS A 125 12.55 -1.38 -10.09
N PHE A 126 11.46 -0.80 -9.59
CA PHE A 126 10.77 -1.27 -8.40
C PHE A 126 9.32 -1.65 -8.71
N TYR A 127 8.75 -2.41 -7.80
CA TYR A 127 7.47 -3.08 -7.98
C TYR A 127 6.58 -2.89 -6.75
N ASN A 128 5.30 -3.17 -6.92
CA ASN A 128 4.42 -3.55 -5.85
C ASN A 128 4.52 -5.06 -5.64
N GLN A 129 4.60 -5.50 -4.38
CA GLN A 129 4.36 -6.90 -4.05
C GLN A 129 2.86 -7.06 -3.84
N GLU A 130 2.21 -7.86 -4.68
CA GLU A 130 0.77 -8.09 -4.63
C GLU A 130 0.46 -9.58 -4.47
N PHE A 131 -0.80 -9.87 -4.13
CA PHE A 131 -1.32 -11.21 -3.92
C PHE A 131 -2.67 -11.41 -4.61
N ASP A 132 -2.87 -12.60 -5.16
CA ASP A 132 -4.17 -13.08 -5.60
C ASP A 132 -4.88 -13.75 -4.41
N LEU A 133 -5.80 -13.01 -3.77
CA LEU A 133 -6.70 -13.52 -2.74
C LEU A 133 -8.13 -13.72 -3.29
N GLY A 134 -8.30 -13.68 -4.61
CA GLY A 134 -9.59 -13.63 -5.29
C GLY A 134 -10.27 -12.25 -5.24
N GLY A 135 -11.36 -12.13 -6.01
CA GLY A 135 -12.12 -10.89 -6.17
C GLY A 135 -11.47 -9.89 -7.13
N ASP A 136 -12.00 -8.66 -7.15
CA ASP A 136 -11.63 -7.62 -8.12
C ASP A 136 -10.62 -6.59 -7.58
N PHE A 137 -10.12 -6.77 -6.35
CA PHE A 137 -9.25 -5.80 -5.68
C PHE A 137 -7.79 -6.26 -5.70
N PRO A 138 -6.82 -5.36 -5.94
CA PRO A 138 -5.42 -5.67 -5.77
C PRO A 138 -5.09 -5.74 -4.28
N TRP A 139 -4.51 -6.85 -3.82
CA TRP A 139 -4.06 -7.01 -2.44
C TRP A 139 -2.55 -6.83 -2.35
N ALA A 140 -2.09 -5.74 -1.73
CA ALA A 140 -0.66 -5.42 -1.69
C ALA A 140 -0.04 -5.72 -0.32
N LEU A 141 1.23 -6.13 -0.34
CA LEU A 141 2.08 -6.16 0.83
C LEU A 141 2.40 -4.71 1.24
N VAL A 142 2.03 -4.35 2.45
CA VAL A 142 2.19 -3.00 2.99
C VAL A 142 3.13 -3.08 4.19
N PRO A 143 4.42 -2.72 4.03
CA PRO A 143 5.26 -2.36 5.17
C PRO A 143 4.61 -1.12 5.76
N ALA A 144 4.06 -1.18 6.97
CA ALA A 144 3.26 -0.10 7.55
C ALA A 144 4.12 0.76 8.50
N PRO A 145 4.95 1.70 7.99
CA PRO A 145 5.80 2.51 8.83
C PRO A 145 4.95 3.37 9.76
N TYR A 146 5.52 3.75 10.91
CA TYR A 146 4.90 4.65 11.89
C TYR A 146 3.59 4.14 12.51
N THR A 147 3.29 2.84 12.40
CA THR A 147 2.17 2.24 13.13
C THR A 147 2.42 2.32 14.64
N ILE A 148 3.68 2.17 15.05
CA ILE A 148 4.12 2.39 16.42
C ILE A 148 5.33 3.31 16.36
N GLU A 149 5.21 4.53 16.83
CA GLU A 149 6.29 5.50 16.76
C GLU A 149 7.52 5.02 17.56
N TYR A 150 8.72 5.34 17.05
CA TYR A 150 10.01 5.06 17.69
C TYR A 150 10.33 3.58 17.98
N THR A 151 9.68 2.62 17.31
CA THR A 151 10.01 1.20 17.45
C THR A 151 11.11 0.74 16.50
N ALA A 152 11.85 -0.29 16.93
CA ALA A 152 12.92 -0.92 16.14
C ALA A 152 12.42 -1.66 14.88
N TRP A 153 11.14 -2.06 14.88
CA TRP A 153 10.48 -2.75 13.77
C TRP A 153 8.99 -2.41 13.70
N GLN A 154 8.41 -2.61 12.53
CA GLN A 154 7.05 -2.22 12.17
C GLN A 154 6.31 -3.39 11.52
N PRO A 155 4.98 -3.47 11.66
CA PRO A 155 4.20 -4.56 11.10
C PRO A 155 4.18 -4.52 9.57
N VAL A 156 3.95 -5.68 8.99
CA VAL A 156 3.65 -5.84 7.56
C VAL A 156 2.22 -6.34 7.42
N ARG A 157 1.49 -5.76 6.47
CA ARG A 157 0.08 -6.02 6.21
C ARG A 157 -0.13 -6.51 4.78
N ILE A 158 -1.30 -7.08 4.53
CA ILE A 158 -1.79 -7.43 3.20
C ILE A 158 -3.17 -6.79 3.04
N ASN A 159 -3.24 -5.64 2.35
CA ASN A 159 -4.43 -4.80 2.30
C ASN A 159 -4.95 -4.61 0.87
N ALA A 160 -6.27 -4.52 0.73
CA ALA A 160 -6.93 -4.27 -0.52
C ALA A 160 -6.73 -2.82 -0.99
N GLY A 161 -6.59 -2.63 -2.31
CA GLY A 161 -6.51 -1.32 -2.96
C GLY A 161 -5.18 -0.58 -2.78
N GLN A 162 -4.18 -1.19 -2.13
CA GLN A 162 -2.89 -0.53 -1.86
C GLN A 162 -1.82 -0.79 -2.93
N GLY A 163 -2.10 -1.62 -3.94
CA GLY A 163 -1.18 -1.98 -5.04
C GLY A 163 -0.93 -0.88 -6.09
N VAL A 164 -1.36 0.35 -5.81
CA VAL A 164 -1.17 1.53 -6.67
C VAL A 164 -0.58 2.72 -5.91
N VAL A 165 -0.27 2.54 -4.63
CA VAL A 165 0.23 3.61 -3.76
C VAL A 165 1.75 3.55 -3.71
N ASP A 166 2.39 4.57 -4.29
CA ASP A 166 3.86 4.64 -4.39
C ASP A 166 4.58 4.60 -3.04
N GLU A 167 3.93 5.01 -1.95
CA GLU A 167 4.46 4.92 -0.57
C GLU A 167 4.79 3.49 -0.15
N TYR A 168 4.01 2.50 -0.61
CA TYR A 168 4.20 1.08 -0.26
C TYR A 168 4.89 0.29 -1.38
N SER A 169 5.16 0.92 -2.52
CA SER A 169 6.03 0.40 -3.57
C SER A 169 7.48 0.29 -3.10
N GLY A 170 8.38 -0.13 -4.00
CA GLY A 170 9.81 -0.24 -3.69
C GLY A 170 10.27 -1.69 -3.50
N PHE A 171 9.45 -2.65 -3.90
CA PHE A 171 9.80 -4.06 -3.86
C PHE A 171 10.70 -4.47 -5.02
N PHE A 172 11.57 -5.44 -4.77
CA PHE A 172 12.39 -6.13 -5.77
C PHE A 172 12.85 -7.48 -5.24
N ILE A 173 13.21 -8.40 -6.13
CA ILE A 173 13.82 -9.69 -5.77
C ILE A 173 15.34 -9.61 -6.01
N ASN A 174 16.14 -10.18 -5.11
CA ASN A 174 17.56 -10.41 -5.31
C ASN A 174 17.99 -11.81 -4.76
N GLY A 175 19.29 -12.05 -4.60
CA GLY A 175 19.81 -13.32 -4.08
C GLY A 175 19.38 -13.70 -2.67
N THR A 176 18.79 -12.78 -1.89
CA THR A 176 18.20 -13.05 -0.56
C THR A 176 16.67 -13.02 -0.56
N GLY A 177 16.04 -13.06 -1.74
CA GLY A 177 14.58 -13.05 -1.90
C GLY A 177 14.00 -11.65 -2.06
N LEU A 178 12.74 -11.49 -1.64
CA LEU A 178 12.01 -10.22 -1.62
C LEU A 178 12.70 -9.22 -0.71
N GLN A 179 12.90 -8.03 -1.22
CA GLN A 179 13.46 -6.88 -0.51
C GLN A 179 12.54 -5.69 -0.73
N TRP A 180 12.65 -4.72 0.18
CA TRP A 180 11.96 -3.45 0.08
C TRP A 180 12.96 -2.30 0.19
N SER A 181 12.68 -1.21 -0.52
CA SER A 181 13.40 0.05 -0.40
C SER A 181 12.46 1.10 0.13
N THR A 182 12.83 1.76 1.23
CA THR A 182 12.08 2.90 1.77
C THR A 182 12.31 4.18 0.96
N ALA A 183 13.22 4.15 -0.01
CA ALA A 183 13.60 5.30 -0.82
C ALA A 183 13.96 4.85 -2.26
N PRO A 184 13.03 4.26 -3.02
CA PRO A 184 13.32 3.61 -4.29
C PRO A 184 13.77 4.58 -5.41
N GLU A 185 13.42 5.86 -5.33
CA GLU A 185 13.83 6.91 -6.28
C GLU A 185 15.07 7.70 -5.84
N SER A 186 15.67 7.34 -4.72
CA SER A 186 16.83 8.03 -4.15
C SER A 186 18.09 7.17 -4.23
N GLU A 187 19.21 7.78 -3.87
CA GLU A 187 20.47 7.07 -3.64
C GLU A 187 20.30 5.97 -2.58
N ALA A 188 21.02 4.85 -2.76
CA ALA A 188 20.91 3.68 -1.90
C ALA A 188 21.20 3.97 -0.41
N SER A 189 21.96 5.02 -0.12
CA SER A 189 22.28 5.48 1.25
C SER A 189 21.07 5.97 2.04
N ARG A 190 19.95 6.29 1.37
CA ARG A 190 18.69 6.73 1.98
C ARG A 190 17.76 5.57 2.36
N ASN A 191 18.07 4.35 1.97
CA ASN A 191 17.25 3.19 2.31
C ASN A 191 17.40 2.85 3.79
N LEU A 192 16.28 2.84 4.50
CA LEU A 192 16.19 2.54 5.93
C LEU A 192 15.69 1.11 6.20
N PHE A 193 15.37 0.33 5.17
CA PHE A 193 15.00 -1.07 5.34
C PHE A 193 16.19 -1.89 5.88
N GLY A 194 16.00 -2.48 7.07
CA GLY A 194 17.00 -3.29 7.77
C GLY A 194 16.80 -4.79 7.65
N GLY A 195 15.78 -5.23 6.91
CA GLY A 195 15.46 -6.63 6.68
C GLY A 195 14.11 -7.06 7.26
N TRP A 196 13.70 -8.27 6.87
CA TRP A 196 12.51 -8.94 7.39
C TRP A 196 12.80 -9.63 8.71
N ILE A 197 11.82 -9.59 9.60
CA ILE A 197 11.80 -10.37 10.83
C ILE A 197 10.45 -11.06 10.94
N VAL A 198 10.44 -12.20 11.62
CA VAL A 198 9.21 -12.91 11.97
C VAL A 198 9.13 -13.02 13.47
N CYS A 199 7.96 -12.71 14.04
CA CYS A 199 7.70 -12.80 15.48
C CYS A 199 6.41 -13.55 15.76
N GLU A 200 6.44 -14.48 16.71
CA GLU A 200 5.24 -14.98 17.40
C GLU A 200 4.59 -13.79 18.15
N TRP A 201 3.40 -13.33 17.71
CA TRP A 201 2.83 -12.05 18.18
C TRP A 201 1.34 -12.10 18.59
N TRP A 202 0.42 -11.40 17.89
CA TRP A 202 -0.93 -11.09 18.39
C TRP A 202 -2.01 -12.05 17.90
N HIS A 203 -1.90 -12.57 16.68
CA HIS A 203 -2.92 -13.45 16.10
C HIS A 203 -2.70 -14.91 16.51
N PRO A 204 -3.77 -15.72 16.65
CA PRO A 204 -3.63 -17.17 16.75
C PRO A 204 -3.25 -17.79 15.39
N ASP A 205 -2.57 -18.93 15.42
CA ASP A 205 -2.27 -19.70 14.20
C ASP A 205 -3.54 -20.29 13.59
N ILE A 206 -3.57 -20.39 12.26
CA ILE A 206 -4.71 -20.96 11.55
C ILE A 206 -4.89 -22.43 11.93
N GLY A 207 -6.08 -22.77 12.42
CA GLY A 207 -6.40 -24.15 12.81
C GLY A 207 -5.87 -24.57 14.18
N THR A 208 -5.27 -23.69 14.97
CA THR A 208 -4.92 -24.00 16.37
C THR A 208 -5.25 -22.86 17.33
N THR A 209 -5.50 -23.20 18.59
CA THR A 209 -5.61 -22.23 19.71
C THR A 209 -4.36 -22.24 20.59
N ALA A 210 -3.31 -22.96 20.17
CA ALA A 210 -2.19 -23.35 21.03
C ALA A 210 -1.16 -22.24 21.27
N GLY A 211 -1.24 -21.14 20.53
CA GLY A 211 -0.34 -20.02 20.69
C GLY A 211 -0.43 -18.99 19.58
N PRO A 212 0.39 -17.93 19.69
CA PRO A 212 0.44 -16.89 18.68
C PRO A 212 1.10 -17.39 17.39
N ALA A 213 0.51 -17.02 16.26
CA ALA A 213 1.05 -17.23 14.94
C ALA A 213 2.32 -16.40 14.73
N PRO A 214 3.29 -16.93 13.95
CA PRO A 214 4.37 -16.13 13.40
C PRO A 214 3.81 -15.04 12.47
N GLN A 215 4.18 -13.78 12.71
CA GLN A 215 3.78 -12.61 11.94
C GLN A 215 5.00 -11.95 11.30
N LEU A 216 4.83 -11.41 10.10
CA LEU A 216 5.87 -10.70 9.37
C LEU A 216 5.96 -9.25 9.82
N PHE A 217 7.18 -8.80 10.07
CA PHE A 217 7.54 -7.42 10.35
C PHE A 217 8.76 -7.05 9.50
N PHE A 218 9.01 -5.74 9.36
CA PHE A 218 10.30 -5.25 8.90
C PHE A 218 10.98 -4.48 10.01
N ARG A 219 12.31 -4.52 10.04
CA ARG A 219 13.11 -3.71 10.97
C ARG A 219 13.77 -2.56 10.24
N TRP A 220 14.06 -1.49 10.97
CA TRP A 220 14.88 -0.40 10.45
C TRP A 220 16.37 -0.77 10.45
N ASN A 221 17.15 -0.22 9.51
CA ASN A 221 18.57 -0.51 9.38
C ASN A 221 19.39 -0.06 10.61
N TYR A 222 19.03 1.07 11.23
CA TYR A 222 19.66 1.56 12.45
C TYR A 222 19.37 0.67 13.67
N ALA A 223 18.31 -0.13 13.61
CA ALA A 223 17.94 -1.09 14.64
C ALA A 223 18.56 -2.49 14.40
N SER A 224 19.43 -2.63 13.39
CA SER A 224 19.95 -3.92 12.95
C SER A 224 20.80 -4.68 13.98
N THR A 225 21.33 -3.97 14.97
CA THR A 225 22.18 -4.49 16.05
C THR A 225 21.38 -4.77 17.33
N ILE A 226 20.10 -4.39 17.39
CA ILE A 226 19.25 -4.62 18.55
C ILE A 226 18.93 -6.11 18.62
N LYS A 227 19.13 -6.69 19.81
CA LYS A 227 18.81 -8.10 20.06
C LYS A 227 17.30 -8.31 19.98
N LEU A 228 16.87 -9.17 19.06
CA LEU A 228 15.47 -9.58 18.93
C LEU A 228 15.01 -10.44 20.13
N PRO A 229 13.73 -10.35 20.53
CA PRO A 229 13.14 -11.24 21.52
C PRO A 229 13.27 -12.73 21.17
N SER A 230 13.10 -13.61 22.17
CA SER A 230 13.11 -15.06 21.97
C SER A 230 11.96 -15.56 21.08
N SER A 231 10.90 -14.78 20.95
CA SER A 231 9.76 -15.00 20.06
C SER A 231 9.97 -14.51 18.62
N CYS A 232 11.14 -13.96 18.27
CA CYS A 232 11.41 -13.37 16.94
C CYS A 232 12.65 -13.96 16.26
N ALA A 233 12.75 -13.88 14.93
CA ALA A 233 13.96 -14.21 14.18
C ALA A 233 14.13 -13.32 12.94
N ASP A 234 15.38 -13.06 12.56
CA ASP A 234 15.71 -12.47 11.27
C ASP A 234 15.57 -13.53 10.17
N VAL A 235 14.89 -13.18 9.08
CA VAL A 235 14.65 -14.10 7.95
C VAL A 235 14.93 -13.41 6.62
N ASN A 236 15.22 -14.22 5.61
CA ASN A 236 14.99 -13.88 4.22
C ASN A 236 13.56 -14.29 3.86
N LEU A 237 12.93 -13.55 2.96
CA LEU A 237 11.60 -13.87 2.44
C LEU A 237 11.76 -14.27 0.99
N VAL A 238 11.71 -15.56 0.70
CA VAL A 238 12.16 -16.14 -0.57
C VAL A 238 10.94 -16.51 -1.43
N PRO A 239 10.95 -16.24 -2.74
CA PRO A 239 9.91 -16.73 -3.64
C PRO A 239 10.13 -18.21 -3.99
N GLU A 240 9.09 -19.01 -3.80
CA GLU A 240 8.94 -20.33 -4.40
C GLU A 240 7.99 -20.22 -5.60
N TYR A 241 8.54 -20.24 -6.81
CA TYR A 241 7.76 -20.00 -8.03
C TYR A 241 6.85 -21.17 -8.40
N ILE A 242 5.61 -20.85 -8.77
CA ILE A 242 4.55 -21.80 -9.15
C ILE A 242 4.15 -21.67 -10.63
#